data_AF-A0A7V5DD57-F1
#
_entry.id   AF-A0A7V5DD57-F1
#
_cell.length_a   1.000
_cell.length_b   1.000
_cell.length_c   1.000
_cell.angle_alpha   90.00
_cell.angle_beta   90.00
_cell.angle_gamma   90.00
#
_symmetry.space_group_name_H-M   'P 1'
#
loop_
_entity.id
_entity.type
_entity.pdbx_description
1 polymer ?
#
loop_
_entity_poly.entity_id
_entity_poly.type
_entity_poly.pdbx_seq_one_letter_code
_entity_poly.pdbx_strand_id
1 'polypeptide(L)'
;RNFENLEKGLAEMLRVLRPGGRVVILEFSKPHIFPFKQLYNTYFKYVLPTIGRLTSRDIRAYTYLFESVQAFPEGNDFLNILTKIGYQNPTCERLTLGICSIYSATKQ
;
A
#
# COMPACT_ATOMS: atom_id res chain seq x y z
N ARG A 1 2.70 -0.69 -7.24
CA ARG A 1 4.05 -1.29 -7.15
C ARG A 1 3.88 -2.79 -7.38
N ASN A 2 4.65 -3.38 -8.30
CA ASN A 2 4.45 -4.68 -8.99
C ASN A 2 3.32 -4.77 -10.02
N PHE A 3 2.30 -3.92 -9.97
CA PHE A 3 1.32 -3.81 -11.03
C PHE A 3 1.54 -2.55 -11.86
N GLU A 4 1.82 -2.74 -13.14
CA GLU A 4 1.76 -1.67 -14.16
C GLU A 4 0.31 -1.15 -14.30
N ASN A 5 -0.67 -2.05 -14.16
CA ASN A 5 -2.08 -1.73 -14.05
C ASN A 5 -2.69 -2.43 -12.82
N LEU A 6 -2.89 -1.64 -11.76
CA LEU A 6 -3.40 -2.12 -10.47
C LEU A 6 -4.80 -2.75 -10.59
N GLU A 7 -5.71 -2.08 -11.29
CA GLU A 7 -7.09 -2.59 -11.44
C GLU A 7 -7.12 -3.93 -12.17
N LYS A 8 -6.31 -4.08 -13.23
CA LYS A 8 -6.19 -5.34 -13.98
C LYS A 8 -5.63 -6.46 -13.10
N GLY A 9 -4.60 -6.17 -12.30
CA GLY A 9 -4.03 -7.15 -11.37
C GLY A 9 -5.04 -7.63 -10.32
N LEU A 10 -5.76 -6.70 -9.72
CA LEU A 10 -6.80 -6.99 -8.73
C LEU A 10 -7.99 -7.73 -9.35
N ALA A 11 -8.35 -7.45 -10.60
CA ALA A 11 -9.39 -8.18 -11.33
C ALA A 11 -8.99 -9.64 -11.59
N GLU A 12 -7.72 -9.89 -11.95
CA GLU A 12 -7.23 -11.26 -12.11
C GLU A 12 -7.21 -12.03 -10.78
N MET A 13 -6.84 -11.37 -9.67
CA MET A 13 -6.96 -11.96 -8.34
C MET A 13 -8.42 -12.34 -8.03
N LEU A 14 -9.39 -11.50 -8.38
CA LEU A 14 -10.82 -11.80 -8.19
C LEU A 14 -11.27 -12.96 -9.07
N ARG A 15 -10.81 -13.01 -10.33
CA ARG A 15 -11.17 -14.05 -11.28
C ARG A 15 -10.79 -15.44 -10.76
N VAL A 16 -9.60 -15.59 -10.18
CA VAL A 16 -9.08 -16.89 -9.70
C VAL A 16 -9.60 -17.30 -8.32
N LEU A 17 -10.19 -16.39 -7.54
CA LEU A 17 -10.85 -16.76 -6.29
C LEU A 17 -12.06 -17.66 -6.56
N ARG A 18 -12.29 -18.64 -5.68
CA ARG A 18 -13.57 -19.36 -5.62
C ARG A 18 -14.69 -18.44 -5.09
N PRO A 19 -15.96 -18.69 -5.41
CA PRO A 19 -17.09 -18.02 -4.76
C PRO A 19 -16.98 -18.13 -3.22
N GLY A 20 -17.23 -17.03 -2.51
CA GLY A 20 -17.01 -16.91 -1.06
C GLY A 20 -15.54 -16.87 -0.62
N GLY A 21 -14.57 -16.95 -1.54
CA GLY A 21 -13.14 -16.85 -1.25
C GLY A 21 -12.75 -15.45 -0.76
N ARG A 22 -11.82 -15.37 0.18
CA ARG A 22 -11.31 -14.11 0.74
C ARG A 22 -9.95 -13.74 0.15
N VAL A 23 -9.79 -12.47 -0.23
CA VAL A 23 -8.50 -11.85 -0.50
C VAL A 23 -8.03 -11.10 0.75
N VAL A 24 -6.72 -11.16 1.02
CA VAL A 24 -6.06 -10.36 2.06
C VAL A 24 -4.81 -9.75 1.44
N ILE A 25 -4.70 -8.43 1.47
CA ILE A 25 -3.63 -7.66 0.83
C ILE A 25 -2.95 -6.82 1.91
N LEU A 26 -1.66 -7.05 2.15
CA LEU A 26 -0.83 -6.19 2.99
C LEU A 26 -0.03 -5.26 2.09
N GLU A 27 -0.21 -3.95 2.27
CA GLU A 27 0.54 -2.93 1.51
C GLU A 27 0.86 -1.73 2.40
N PHE A 28 1.92 -1.00 2.03
CA PHE A 28 2.27 0.24 2.70
C PHE A 28 1.17 1.29 2.60
N SER A 29 1.12 2.15 3.59
CA SER A 29 0.21 3.27 3.71
C SER A 29 0.94 4.44 4.37
N LYS A 30 0.25 5.57 4.48
CA LYS A 30 0.79 6.81 5.02
C LYS A 30 0.23 7.00 6.43
N PRO A 31 1.09 7.18 7.44
CA PRO A 31 0.62 7.54 8.77
C PRO A 31 -0.11 8.88 8.71
N HIS A 32 -1.31 8.95 9.28
CA HIS A 32 -2.12 10.17 9.34
C HIS A 32 -2.09 10.84 10.72
N ILE A 33 -1.57 10.15 11.73
CA ILE A 33 -1.59 10.60 13.13
C ILE A 33 -0.50 11.66 13.36
N PHE A 34 -0.88 12.82 13.91
CA PHE A 34 0.07 13.82 14.39
C PHE A 34 0.61 13.42 15.79
N PRO A 35 1.91 13.59 16.09
CA PRO A 35 2.99 14.12 15.24
C PRO A 35 3.73 13.04 14.43
N PHE A 36 3.27 11.79 14.48
CA PHE A 36 3.95 10.65 13.88
C PHE A 36 4.14 10.78 12.36
N LYS A 37 3.14 11.33 11.66
CA LYS A 37 3.20 11.65 10.23
C LYS A 37 4.42 12.52 9.89
N GLN A 38 4.67 13.56 10.67
CA GLN A 38 5.77 14.51 10.45
C GLN A 38 7.12 13.83 10.68
N LEU A 39 7.25 13.05 11.75
CA LEU A 39 8.46 12.29 12.04
C LEU A 39 8.76 11.27 10.94
N TYR A 40 7.74 10.51 10.52
CA TYR A 40 7.87 9.51 9.46
C TYR A 40 8.31 10.14 8.13
N ASN A 41 7.66 11.23 7.72
CA ASN A 41 8.02 11.94 6.50
C ASN A 41 9.44 12.55 6.58
N THR A 42 9.84 13.05 7.74
CA THR A 42 11.20 13.60 7.97
C THR A 42 12.25 12.50 7.88
N TYR A 43 11.99 11.35 8.51
CA TYR A 43 12.86 10.17 8.42
C TYR A 43 13.03 9.73 6.96
N PHE A 44 11.94 9.59 6.21
CA PHE A 44 12.00 9.17 4.81
C PHE A 44 12.65 10.20 3.89
N LYS A 45 12.47 11.50 4.14
CA LYS A 45 13.02 12.57 3.31
C LYS A 45 14.50 12.81 3.54
N TYR A 46 14.98 12.71 4.79
CA TYR A 46 16.33 13.13 5.16
C TYR A 46 17.22 11.98 5.66
N VAL A 47 16.68 11.07 6.47
CA VAL A 47 17.47 10.00 7.10
C VAL A 47 17.68 8.84 6.13
N LEU A 48 16.61 8.36 5.50
CA LEU A 48 16.67 7.20 4.61
C LEU A 48 17.60 7.38 3.39
N PRO A 49 17.61 8.54 2.68
CA PRO A 49 18.55 8.75 1.56
C PRO A 49 19.99 8.84 2.03
N THR A 50 20.21 9.39 3.24
CA THR A 50 21.55 9.52 3.83
C THR A 50 22.11 8.16 4.21
N ILE A 51 21.30 7.28 4.82
CA ILE A 51 21.67 5.89 5.10
C ILE A 51 21.88 5.14 3.78
N GLY A 52 20.97 5.27 2.81
CA GLY A 52 21.08 4.62 1.51
C GLY A 52 22.37 4.99 0.77
N ARG A 53 22.83 6.25 0.87
CA ARG A 53 24.12 6.71 0.33
C ARG A 53 25.34 6.12 1.06
N LEU A 54 25.19 5.80 2.35
CA LEU A 54 26.28 5.26 3.19
C LEU A 54 26.38 3.73 3.10
N THR A 55 25.27 3.01 2.95
CA THR A 55 25.24 1.53 3.01
C THR A 55 25.06 0.85 1.67
N SER A 56 24.51 1.53 0.65
CA SER A 56 24.22 0.95 -0.66
C SER A 56 24.76 1.83 -1.81
N ARG A 57 25.13 1.19 -2.92
CA ARG A 57 25.49 1.91 -4.16
C ARG A 57 24.26 2.41 -4.93
N ASP A 58 23.04 2.03 -4.53
CA ASP A 58 21.81 2.39 -5.25
C ASP A 58 20.81 3.19 -4.40
N ILE A 59 21.08 4.48 -4.31
CA ILE A 59 20.20 5.49 -3.68
C ILE A 59 18.79 5.45 -4.29
N ARG A 60 18.68 5.10 -5.58
CA ARG A 60 17.41 5.13 -6.33
C ARG A 60 16.40 4.13 -5.80
N ALA A 61 16.84 3.00 -5.24
CA ALA A 61 15.93 1.99 -4.69
C ALA A 61 15.12 2.52 -3.49
N TYR A 62 15.75 3.33 -2.64
CA TYR A 62 15.10 3.93 -1.47
C TYR A 62 14.22 5.13 -1.85
N THR A 63 14.66 5.94 -2.82
CA THR A 63 13.82 7.02 -3.38
C THR A 63 12.57 6.42 -4.06
N TYR A 64 12.75 5.38 -4.87
CA TYR A 64 11.65 4.67 -5.51
C TYR A 64 10.68 4.06 -4.49
N LEU A 65 11.19 3.48 -3.40
CA LEU A 65 10.37 3.02 -2.28
C LEU A 65 9.49 4.15 -1.75
N PHE A 66 10.07 5.29 -1.41
CA PHE A 66 9.31 6.42 -0.90
C PHE A 66 8.25 6.93 -1.91
N GLU A 67 8.65 7.18 -3.15
CA GLU A 67 7.76 7.66 -4.21
C GLU A 67 6.60 6.70 -4.46
N SER A 68 6.87 5.40 -4.50
CA SER A 68 5.86 4.38 -4.71
C SER A 68 4.83 4.31 -3.58
N VAL A 69 5.25 4.50 -2.32
CA VAL A 69 4.34 4.57 -1.16
C VAL A 69 3.47 5.82 -1.24
N GLN A 70 4.01 6.95 -1.69
CA GLN A 70 3.23 8.18 -1.85
C GLN A 70 2.18 8.06 -2.97
N ALA A 71 2.52 7.40 -4.08
CA ALA A 71 1.68 7.27 -5.26
C ALA A 71 0.59 6.19 -5.13
N PHE A 72 0.75 5.20 -4.24
CA PHE A 72 -0.21 4.11 -4.11
C PHE A 72 -1.53 4.58 -3.46
N PRO A 73 -2.71 4.15 -3.96
CA PRO A 73 -3.99 4.44 -3.33
C PRO A 73 -4.11 3.73 -1.99
N GLU A 74 -4.68 4.39 -0.98
CA GLU A 74 -4.76 3.85 0.39
C GLU A 74 -6.11 4.12 1.03
N GLY A 75 -6.40 3.40 2.12
CA GLY A 75 -7.64 3.57 2.86
C GLY A 75 -8.86 3.45 1.95
N ASN A 76 -9.74 4.45 2.00
CA ASN A 76 -10.99 4.45 1.24
C ASN A 76 -10.77 4.43 -0.27
N ASP A 77 -9.70 5.03 -0.79
CA ASP A 77 -9.44 5.01 -2.24
C ASP A 77 -9.19 3.59 -2.73
N PHE A 78 -8.43 2.80 -1.98
CA PHE A 78 -8.19 1.40 -2.31
C PHE A 78 -9.42 0.53 -2.11
N LEU A 79 -10.23 0.79 -1.06
CA LEU A 79 -11.52 0.11 -0.86
C LEU A 79 -12.50 0.39 -2.02
N ASN A 80 -12.53 1.62 -2.53
CA ASN A 80 -13.34 1.99 -3.68
C ASN A 80 -12.90 1.26 -4.95
N ILE A 81 -11.58 1.11 -5.16
CA ILE A 81 -11.03 0.33 -6.27
C ILE A 81 -11.48 -1.14 -6.17
N LEU A 82 -11.35 -1.76 -5.00
CA LEU A 82 -11.79 -3.15 -4.78
C LEU A 82 -13.30 -3.30 -5.06
N THR A 83 -14.11 -2.37 -4.58
CA THR A 83 -15.56 -2.35 -4.82
C THR A 83 -15.88 -2.24 -6.31
N LYS A 84 -15.23 -1.31 -7.02
CA LYS A 84 -15.40 -1.08 -8.47
C LYS A 84 -15.09 -2.34 -9.29
N ILE A 85 -14.10 -3.13 -8.86
CA ILE A 85 -13.69 -4.38 -9.52
C ILE A 85 -14.69 -5.52 -9.28
N GLY A 86 -15.50 -5.44 -8.22
CA GLY A 86 -16.52 -6.44 -7.89
C GLY A 86 -16.24 -7.25 -6.63
N TYR A 87 -15.22 -6.89 -5.84
CA TYR A 87 -15.04 -7.46 -4.51
C TYR A 87 -16.17 -7.02 -3.56
N GLN A 88 -16.53 -7.91 -2.64
CA GLN A 88 -17.58 -7.68 -1.65
C GLN A 88 -16.99 -7.40 -0.27
N ASN A 89 -17.68 -6.55 0.49
CA ASN A 89 -17.32 -6.18 1.87
C ASN A 89 -15.83 -5.82 2.08
N PRO A 90 -15.25 -4.91 1.27
CA PRO A 90 -13.86 -4.53 1.45
C PRO A 90 -13.69 -3.80 2.79
N THR A 91 -12.64 -4.16 3.52
CA THR A 91 -12.28 -3.61 4.83
C THR A 91 -10.82 -3.21 4.84
N CYS A 92 -10.46 -2.24 5.67
CA CYS A 92 -9.10 -1.72 5.82
C CYS A 92 -8.74 -1.67 7.31
N GLU A 93 -7.67 -2.35 7.69
CA GLU A 93 -7.09 -2.29 9.03
C GLU A 93 -5.70 -1.66 8.95
N ARG A 94 -5.50 -0.54 9.64
CA ARG A 94 -4.20 0.13 9.69
C ARG A 94 -3.33 -0.47 10.78
N LEU A 95 -2.07 -0.76 10.44
CA LEU A 95 -1.06 -1.29 11.34
C LEU A 95 0.04 -0.27 11.61
N THR A 96 0.68 -0.40 12.77
CA THR A 96 1.85 0.41 13.17
C THR A 96 1.63 1.90 12.92
N LEU A 97 0.54 2.45 13.47
CA LEU A 97 0.15 3.86 13.34
C LEU A 97 -0.08 4.34 11.89
N GLY A 98 -0.34 3.41 10.97
CA GLY A 98 -0.68 3.69 9.56
C GLY A 98 0.50 3.58 8.59
N ILE A 99 1.62 2.98 8.99
CA ILE A 99 2.74 2.69 8.07
C ILE A 99 2.32 1.66 7.01
N CYS A 100 1.47 0.70 7.36
CA CYS A 100 0.90 -0.24 6.42
C CYS A 100 -0.55 -0.55 6.79
N SER A 101 -1.27 -1.13 5.84
CA SER A 101 -2.66 -1.54 6.02
C SER A 101 -2.89 -2.94 5.48
N ILE A 102 -3.75 -3.69 6.16
CA ILE A 102 -4.34 -4.92 5.65
C ILE A 102 -5.69 -4.57 5.03
N TYR A 103 -5.86 -4.93 3.77
CA TYR A 103 -7.14 -4.86 3.07
C TYR A 103 -7.70 -6.25 2.89
N SER A 104 -8.96 -6.46 3.26
CA SER A 104 -9.63 -7.76 3.11
C SER A 104 -10.97 -7.60 2.42
N ALA A 105 -11.28 -8.50 1.49
CA ALA A 105 -12.56 -8.53 0.78
C ALA A 105 -12.90 -9.96 0.33
N THR A 106 -14.13 -10.22 -0.11
CA THR A 106 -14.56 -11.54 -0.58
C THR A 106 -15.06 -11.53 -2.02
N LYS A 107 -14.94 -12.66 -2.71
CA LYS A 107 -15.65 -12.90 -3.97
C LYS A 107 -17.08 -13.35 -3.65
N GLN A 108 -18.04 -12.82 -4.39
CA GLN A 108 -19.42 -13.30 -4.34
C GLN A 108 -19.51 -14.77 -4.75
#